data_AF-A0A2I1HA86-F1
#
_entry.id   AF-A0A2I1HA86-F1
#
_cell.length_a   1.000
_cell.length_b   1.000
_cell.length_c   1.000
_cell.angle_alpha   90.00
_cell.angle_beta   90.00
_cell.angle_gamma   90.00
#
_symmetry.space_group_name_H-M   'P 1'
#
loop_
_entity.id
_entity.type
_entity.pdbx_description
1 polymer ?
#
loop_
_entity_poly.entity_id
_entity_poly.type
_entity_poly.pdbx_seq_one_letter_code
_entity_poly.pdbx_strand_id
1 'polypeptide(L)'
;MSTIRYELVYATTSRATSLIDYNIHTDNDKCYEFRKQFILTDKLLTDNEKAVAIKRITETYDRNNILSNTGTKRICETCKQECLATLYCEYCVQNYLKDNFSNWTSGNDDIDNLIQKCQMECLGPYY
;
A
#
# COMPACT_ATOMS: atom_id res chain seq x y z
N MET A 1 -4.69 -17.87 -19.28
CA MET A 1 -4.80 -16.95 -18.12
C MET A 1 -6.18 -17.13 -17.52
N SER A 2 -6.30 -17.45 -16.23
CA SER A 2 -7.61 -17.47 -15.56
C SER A 2 -8.07 -16.04 -15.33
N THR A 3 -9.35 -15.75 -15.60
CA THR A 3 -9.95 -14.46 -15.27
C THR A 3 -9.96 -14.27 -13.76
N ILE A 4 -9.39 -13.18 -13.26
CA ILE A 4 -9.38 -12.83 -11.84
C ILE A 4 -10.78 -12.38 -11.43
N ARG A 5 -11.38 -13.02 -10.41
CA ARG A 5 -12.68 -12.63 -9.85
C ARG A 5 -12.48 -11.58 -8.76
N TYR A 6 -12.39 -10.31 -9.15
CA TYR A 6 -12.12 -9.22 -8.21
C TYR A 6 -13.13 -9.10 -7.07
N GLU A 7 -14.42 -9.34 -7.32
CA GLU A 7 -15.45 -9.33 -6.28
C GLU A 7 -15.18 -10.38 -5.20
N LEU A 8 -14.76 -11.59 -5.60
CA LEU A 8 -14.40 -12.65 -4.67
C LEU A 8 -13.14 -12.30 -3.89
N VAL A 9 -12.13 -11.73 -4.56
CA VAL A 9 -10.92 -11.22 -3.89
C VAL A 9 -11.31 -10.19 -2.82
N TYR A 10 -12.13 -9.20 -3.17
CA TYR A 10 -12.57 -8.17 -2.23
C TYR A 10 -13.36 -8.77 -1.07
N ALA A 11 -14.33 -9.63 -1.34
CA ALA A 11 -15.11 -10.30 -0.32
C ALA A 11 -14.21 -11.10 0.65
N THR A 12 -13.22 -11.84 0.14
CA THR A 12 -12.28 -12.60 0.96
C THR A 12 -11.40 -11.68 1.82
N THR A 13 -10.87 -10.59 1.27
CA THR A 13 -10.07 -9.62 2.03
C THR A 13 -10.87 -8.90 3.12
N SER A 14 -12.12 -8.52 2.83
CA SER A 14 -13.03 -7.92 3.80
C SER A 14 -13.40 -8.90 4.91
N ARG A 15 -13.69 -10.15 4.55
CA ARG A 15 -13.96 -11.22 5.52
C ARG A 15 -12.76 -11.47 6.44
N ALA A 16 -11.55 -11.55 5.86
CA ALA A 16 -10.32 -11.68 6.64
C ALA A 16 -10.16 -10.54 7.66
N THR A 17 -10.49 -9.31 7.25
CA THR A 17 -10.44 -8.14 8.15
C THR A 17 -11.48 -8.20 9.26
N SER A 18 -12.72 -8.60 8.95
CA SER A 18 -13.79 -8.71 9.96
C SER A 18 -13.56 -9.80 11.01
N LEU A 19 -12.71 -10.78 10.71
CA LEU A 19 -12.38 -11.90 11.60
C LEU A 19 -11.19 -11.61 12.51
N ILE A 20 -10.60 -10.42 12.43
CA ILE A 20 -9.50 -10.03 13.32
C ILE A 20 -10.05 -9.87 14.74
N ASP A 21 -9.54 -10.70 15.66
CA ASP A 21 -9.71 -10.46 17.09
C ASP A 21 -8.62 -9.48 17.57
N TYR A 22 -9.02 -8.24 17.81
CA TYR A 22 -8.12 -7.18 18.28
C TYR A 22 -7.61 -7.40 19.71
N ASN A 23 -8.18 -8.34 20.48
CA ASN A 23 -7.62 -8.74 21.77
C ASN A 23 -6.38 -9.64 21.61
N ILE A 24 -6.26 -10.34 20.47
CA ILE A 24 -5.15 -11.24 20.15
C ILE A 24 -4.14 -10.54 19.22
N HIS A 25 -4.64 -9.85 18.19
CA HIS A 25 -3.86 -9.13 17.20
C HIS A 25 -3.77 -7.65 17.56
N THR A 26 -2.97 -7.37 18.59
CA THR A 26 -2.89 -6.05 19.24
C THR A 26 -2.17 -4.97 18.42
N ASP A 27 -1.45 -5.35 17.36
CA ASP A 27 -0.65 -4.45 16.53
C ASP A 27 -0.85 -4.74 15.03
N ASN A 28 -0.43 -3.78 14.20
CA ASN A 28 -0.64 -3.82 12.75
C ASN A 28 0.08 -5.02 12.09
N ASP A 29 1.25 -5.42 12.61
CA ASP A 29 2.02 -6.55 12.10
C ASP A 29 1.28 -7.86 12.30
N LYS A 30 0.76 -8.10 13.52
CA LYS A 30 -0.06 -9.27 13.83
C LYS A 30 -1.35 -9.30 13.00
N CYS A 31 -2.00 -8.15 12.83
CA CYS A 31 -3.21 -8.04 11.99
C CYS A 31 -2.91 -8.35 10.51
N TYR A 32 -1.76 -7.89 10.01
CA TYR A 32 -1.32 -8.18 8.65
C TYR A 32 -1.02 -9.66 8.44
N GLU A 33 -0.25 -10.27 9.33
CA GLU A 33 0.07 -11.70 9.23
C GLU A 33 -1.17 -12.58 9.32
N PHE A 34 -2.13 -12.25 10.19
CA PHE A 34 -3.43 -12.96 10.22
C PHE A 34 -4.14 -12.91 8.86
N ARG A 35 -4.31 -11.72 8.29
CA ARG A 35 -4.98 -11.54 6.98
C ARG A 35 -4.25 -12.31 5.88
N LYS A 36 -2.92 -12.26 5.87
CA LYS A 36 -2.08 -12.96 4.89
C LYS A 36 -2.25 -14.47 4.99
N GLN A 37 -2.21 -15.04 6.19
CA GLN A 37 -2.41 -16.48 6.40
C GLN A 37 -3.85 -16.91 6.05
N PHE A 38 -4.85 -16.10 6.40
CA PHE A 38 -6.23 -16.36 6.02
C PHE A 38 -6.40 -16.46 4.49
N ILE A 39 -5.81 -15.51 3.75
CA ILE A 39 -5.87 -15.50 2.28
C ILE A 39 -5.12 -16.70 1.68
N LEU A 40 -3.92 -17.01 2.18
CA LEU A 40 -3.11 -18.13 1.69
C LEU A 40 -3.80 -19.48 1.86
N THR A 41 -4.52 -19.66 2.97
CA THR A 41 -5.24 -20.90 3.30
C THR A 41 -6.64 -20.99 2.69
N ASP A 42 -7.17 -19.90 2.13
CA ASP A 42 -8.46 -19.89 1.45
C ASP A 42 -8.45 -20.83 0.23
N LYS A 43 -9.46 -21.72 0.16
CA LYS A 43 -9.59 -22.73 -0.90
C LYS A 43 -10.41 -22.24 -2.11
N LEU A 44 -11.08 -21.09 -1.98
CA LEU A 44 -11.96 -20.52 -3.02
C LEU A 44 -11.16 -19.68 -4.02
N LEU A 45 -10.08 -19.04 -3.56
CA LEU A 45 -9.16 -18.27 -4.39
C LEU A 45 -8.17 -19.17 -5.14
N THR A 46 -7.98 -18.86 -6.41
CA THR A 46 -6.83 -19.34 -7.21
C THR A 46 -5.54 -18.66 -6.76
N ASP A 47 -4.38 -19.20 -7.12
CA ASP A 47 -3.09 -18.61 -6.75
C ASP A 47 -2.91 -17.18 -7.27
N ASN A 48 -3.40 -16.89 -8.48
CA ASN A 48 -3.40 -15.54 -9.05
C ASN A 48 -4.28 -14.59 -8.21
N GLU A 49 -5.45 -15.05 -7.78
CA GLU A 49 -6.34 -14.26 -6.94
C GLU A 49 -5.76 -14.04 -5.53
N LYS A 50 -5.07 -15.04 -4.97
CA LYS A 50 -4.33 -14.89 -3.71
C LYS A 50 -3.22 -13.85 -3.84
N ALA A 51 -2.47 -13.86 -4.94
CA ALA A 51 -1.43 -12.86 -5.19
C ALA A 51 -2.02 -11.44 -5.24
N VAL A 52 -3.16 -11.25 -5.92
CA VAL A 52 -3.86 -9.95 -5.96
C VAL A 52 -4.38 -9.55 -4.57
N ALA A 53 -4.96 -10.49 -3.83
CA ALA A 53 -5.47 -10.25 -2.48
C ALA A 53 -4.33 -9.86 -1.51
N ILE A 54 -3.21 -10.58 -1.55
CA ILE A 54 -2.01 -10.30 -0.75
C ILE A 54 -1.47 -8.93 -1.10
N LYS A 55 -1.29 -8.62 -2.40
CA LYS A 55 -0.83 -7.31 -2.84
C LYS A 55 -1.68 -6.19 -2.21
N ARG A 56 -3.02 -6.29 -2.30
CA ARG A 56 -3.95 -5.29 -1.75
C ARG A 56 -3.82 -5.10 -0.23
N ILE A 57 -3.70 -6.19 0.54
CA ILE A 57 -3.54 -6.06 1.99
C ILE A 57 -2.16 -5.50 2.37
N THR A 58 -1.12 -5.81 1.58
CA THR A 58 0.23 -5.28 1.76
C THR A 58 0.27 -3.78 1.45
N GLU A 59 -0.42 -3.32 0.41
CA GLU A 59 -0.55 -1.88 0.09
C GLU A 59 -1.15 -1.09 1.27
N THR A 60 -2.16 -1.67 1.92
CA THR A 60 -2.79 -1.07 3.12
C THR A 60 -1.83 -1.10 4.31
N TYR A 61 -1.13 -2.22 4.51
CA TYR A 61 -0.15 -2.38 5.57
C TYR A 61 1.00 -1.36 5.44
N ASP A 62 1.58 -1.23 4.24
CA ASP A 62 2.63 -0.26 3.92
C ASP A 62 2.17 1.17 4.19
N ARG A 63 0.96 1.54 3.73
CA ARG A 63 0.40 2.87 3.95
C ARG A 63 0.22 3.18 5.44
N ASN A 64 -0.26 2.21 6.22
CA ASN A 64 -0.41 2.36 7.67
C ASN A 64 0.94 2.53 8.37
N ASN A 65 1.94 1.74 7.98
CA ASN A 65 3.29 1.83 8.53
C ASN A 65 3.90 3.21 8.27
N ILE A 66 3.76 3.75 7.05
CA ILE A 66 4.23 5.10 6.72
C ILE A 66 3.47 6.16 7.54
N LEU A 67 2.14 6.09 7.59
CA LEU A 67 1.31 7.05 8.34
C LEU A 67 1.63 7.08 9.84
N SER A 68 1.82 5.91 10.43
CA SER A 68 2.13 5.77 11.86
C SER A 68 3.63 5.90 12.14
N ASN A 69 4.48 5.94 11.10
CA ASN A 69 5.94 5.85 11.21
C ASN A 69 6.38 4.64 12.06
N THR A 70 5.74 3.50 11.84
CA THR A 70 5.95 2.24 12.58
C THR A 70 6.31 1.10 11.65
N GLY A 71 6.96 0.07 12.18
CA GLY A 71 7.34 -1.13 11.43
C GLY A 71 8.84 -1.15 11.09
N THR A 72 9.24 -2.18 10.35
CA THR A 72 10.64 -2.36 9.97
C THR A 72 11.00 -1.50 8.76
N LYS A 73 11.99 -0.64 8.92
CA LYS A 73 12.57 0.11 7.81
C LYS A 73 13.48 -0.78 6.97
N ARG A 74 13.55 -0.51 5.68
CA ARG A 74 14.51 -1.11 4.74
C ARG A 74 15.22 -0.02 3.95
N ILE A 75 16.45 -0.31 3.52
CA ILE A 75 17.16 0.60 2.61
C ILE A 75 16.62 0.40 1.19
N CYS A 76 16.12 1.47 0.58
CA CYS A 76 15.69 1.44 -0.81
C CYS A 76 16.88 1.24 -1.73
N GLU A 77 16.77 0.29 -2.66
CA GLU A 77 17.85 -0.01 -3.61
C GLU A 77 18.10 1.12 -4.60
N THR A 78 17.08 1.93 -4.90
CA THR A 78 17.14 3.02 -5.89
C THR A 78 17.66 4.32 -5.28
N CYS A 79 16.99 4.87 -4.26
CA CYS A 79 17.36 6.16 -3.67
C CYS A 79 18.30 6.07 -2.46
N LYS A 80 18.61 4.85 -1.98
CA LYS A 80 19.48 4.58 -0.81
C LYS A 80 18.99 5.15 0.52
N GLN A 81 17.74 5.62 0.59
CA GLN A 81 17.10 6.08 1.83
C GLN A 81 16.43 4.93 2.57
N GLU A 82 16.36 5.04 3.90
CA GLU A 82 15.52 4.15 4.72
C GLU A 82 14.05 4.45 4.44
N CYS A 83 13.27 3.43 4.08
CA CYS A 83 11.84 3.53 3.76
C CYS A 83 11.05 2.45 4.49
N LEU A 84 9.76 2.70 4.69
CA LEU A 84 8.86 1.82 5.47
C LEU A 84 8.04 0.88 4.60
N ALA A 85 7.64 1.31 3.40
CA ALA A 85 6.84 0.47 2.51
C ALA A 85 7.65 -0.72 1.97
N THR A 86 7.00 -1.87 1.87
CA THR A 86 7.57 -3.10 1.33
C THR A 86 7.43 -3.19 -0.19
N LEU A 87 6.31 -2.74 -0.76
CA LEU A 87 6.02 -2.82 -2.19
C LEU A 87 6.61 -1.67 -3.02
N TYR A 88 6.87 -0.54 -2.38
CA TYR A 88 7.40 0.67 -3.02
C TYR A 88 8.28 1.45 -2.03
N CYS A 89 8.87 2.55 -2.48
CA CYS A 89 9.57 3.48 -1.61
C CYS A 89 8.85 4.83 -1.68
N GLU A 90 8.32 5.29 -0.55
CA GLU A 90 7.59 6.56 -0.42
C GLU A 90 8.41 7.75 -0.92
N TYR A 91 9.73 7.73 -0.69
CA TYR A 91 10.62 8.78 -1.19
C TYR A 91 10.86 8.72 -2.70
N CYS A 92 10.97 7.53 -3.28
CA CYS A 92 11.06 7.40 -4.74
C CYS A 92 9.79 7.92 -5.42
N VAL A 93 8.62 7.67 -4.83
CA VAL A 93 7.34 8.22 -5.33
C VAL A 93 7.37 9.75 -5.26
N GLN A 94 7.74 10.33 -4.11
CA GLN A 94 7.83 11.78 -3.97
C GLN A 94 8.84 12.41 -4.92
N ASN A 95 10.01 11.79 -5.12
CA ASN A 95 11.04 12.28 -6.04
C ASN A 95 10.53 12.26 -7.48
N TYR A 96 9.90 11.15 -7.90
CA TYR A 96 9.28 11.06 -9.22
C TYR A 96 8.21 12.15 -9.43
N LEU A 97 7.38 12.42 -8.43
CA LEU A 97 6.37 13.48 -8.52
C LEU A 97 7.02 14.86 -8.60
N LYS A 98 8.04 15.14 -7.78
CA LYS A 98 8.81 16.41 -7.79
C LYS A 98 9.46 16.67 -9.15
N ASP A 99 10.05 15.65 -9.77
CA ASP A 99 10.67 15.77 -11.09
C ASP A 99 9.65 16.13 -12.19
N ASN A 100 8.36 15.86 -11.96
CA ASN A 100 7.27 16.17 -12.88
C ASN A 100 6.54 17.49 -12.59
N PHE A 101 6.95 18.26 -11.56
CA PHE A 101 6.28 19.52 -11.22
C PHE A 101 6.27 20.53 -12.37
N SER A 102 7.35 20.60 -13.15
CA SER A 102 7.44 21.50 -14.32
C SER A 102 6.63 21.02 -15.52
N ASN A 103 6.21 19.75 -15.54
CA ASN A 103 5.49 19.16 -16.68
C ASN A 103 3.99 19.44 -16.64
N TRP A 104 3.46 19.92 -15.51
CA TRP A 104 2.04 20.21 -15.32
C TRP A 104 1.87 21.61 -14.72
N THR A 105 1.14 22.47 -15.44
CA THR A 105 0.63 23.72 -14.89
C THR A 105 -0.87 23.80 -15.19
N SER A 106 -1.65 24.21 -14.20
CA SER A 106 -3.06 24.52 -14.36
C SER A 106 -3.30 25.92 -14.95
N GLY A 107 -2.22 26.71 -15.15
CA GLY A 107 -2.30 28.13 -15.46
C GLY A 107 -2.70 28.99 -14.27
N ASN A 108 -2.73 28.42 -13.06
CA ASN A 108 -3.02 29.10 -11.81
C ASN A 108 -1.97 28.72 -10.75
N ASP A 109 -1.16 29.71 -10.37
CA ASP A 109 -0.04 29.50 -9.45
C ASP A 109 -0.47 28.99 -8.08
N ASP A 110 -1.63 29.42 -7.55
CA ASP A 110 -2.13 28.96 -6.25
C ASP A 110 -2.51 27.48 -6.28
N ILE A 111 -3.15 27.04 -7.37
CA ILE A 111 -3.52 25.64 -7.59
C ILE A 111 -2.25 24.80 -7.79
N ASP A 112 -1.29 25.27 -8.59
CA ASP A 112 -0.04 24.55 -8.85
C ASP A 112 0.78 24.39 -7.56
N ASN A 113 0.88 25.45 -6.74
CA ASN A 113 1.52 25.39 -5.43
C ASN A 113 0.84 24.41 -4.48
N LEU A 114 -0.50 24.34 -4.48
CA LEU A 114 -1.25 23.37 -3.68
C LEU A 114 -0.95 21.93 -4.13
N ILE A 115 -0.95 21.68 -5.45
CA ILE A 115 -0.67 20.36 -6.03
C ILE A 115 0.75 19.90 -5.64
N GLN A 116 1.75 20.77 -5.82
CA GLN A 116 3.14 20.46 -5.47
C GLN A 116 3.27 20.10 -3.99
N LYS A 117 2.63 20.87 -3.09
CA LYS A 117 2.63 20.57 -1.65
C LYS A 117 2.04 19.20 -1.35
N CYS A 118 0.88 18.86 -1.93
CA CYS A 118 0.25 17.56 -1.75
C CYS A 118 1.12 16.41 -2.29
N GLN A 119 1.78 16.61 -3.43
CA GLN A 119 2.65 15.60 -4.05
C GLN A 119 3.94 15.35 -3.26
N MET A 120 4.49 16.38 -2.60
CA MET A 120 5.65 16.22 -1.70
C MET A 120 5.33 15.37 -0.47
N GLU A 121 4.07 15.33 -0.04
CA GLU A 121 3.59 14.54 1.10
C GLU A 121 2.96 13.20 0.65
N CYS A 122 3.11 12.83 -0.63
CA CYS A 122 2.54 11.61 -1.16
C CYS A 122 3.12 10.37 -0.45
N LEU A 123 2.22 9.51 0.03
CA LEU A 123 2.58 8.34 0.84
C LEU A 123 2.79 7.08 0.02
N GLY A 124 2.46 7.08 -1.28
CA GLY A 124 2.58 5.90 -2.13
C GLY A 124 1.94 6.10 -3.50
N PRO A 125 2.14 5.16 -4.44
CA PRO A 125 1.56 5.25 -5.78
C PRO A 125 0.04 5.13 -5.73
N TYR A 126 -0.65 5.71 -6.71
CA TYR A 126 -2.09 5.46 -6.93
C TYR A 126 -2.27 4.07 -7.57
N TYR A 127 -3.19 3.27 -7.03
CA TYR A 127 -3.51 1.91 -7.48
C TYR A 127 -4.79 1.85 -8.30
#